data_AF-A0A9R1MX19-F1
#
_entry.id   AF-A0A9R1MX19-F1
#
_cell.length_a   1.000
_cell.length_b   1.000
_cell.length_c   1.000
_cell.angle_alpha   90.00
_cell.angle_beta   90.00
_cell.angle_gamma   90.00
#
_symmetry.space_group_name_H-M   'P 1'
#
loop_
_entity.id
_entity.type
_entity.pdbx_description
1 polymer ?
#
loop_
_entity_poly.entity_id
_entity_poly.type
_entity_poly.pdbx_seq_one_letter_code
_entity_poly.pdbx_strand_id
1 'polypeptide(L)'
;MVRDDELHIIQVQAIAGISLPTTLVVKKFQNENLALQVDDNVKYHYISEMFLLASNSHDNIIKVVDLIQWEDAIMLVYEYPVNGSLQSWLHQPMDAGRPLSWPVRRLIAIGVAKGLCHMHHRCKRPIIHNNINSNNILLDQNFKPVIASFDAAQMNMAGLDQPLPMVGLPLGNFGYAAPEYGVAASELTEKVDTYSFGVLMLELVTGRMANEAGADGHLATWAWKNFTKLMANQQEMFQSAVDRDIPDQARYMKEMATVFMLGVDCTVGNPQQRPSMRMALKRLRRGCGRGPFRGLLTCYLL
;
A
#
# COMPACT_ATOMS: atom_id res chain seq x y z
N MET A 1 -4.12 -23.49 -8.50
CA MET A 1 -4.00 -22.15 -7.88
C MET A 1 -3.16 -22.35 -6.62
N VAL A 2 -2.74 -21.32 -5.89
CA VAL A 2 -1.92 -21.47 -4.66
C VAL A 2 -2.81 -21.08 -3.49
N ARG A 3 -2.87 -21.90 -2.43
CA ARG A 3 -3.62 -21.56 -1.20
C ARG A 3 -2.88 -20.45 -0.45
N ASP A 4 -3.63 -19.67 0.35
CA ASP A 4 -3.08 -18.64 1.23
C ASP A 4 -1.82 -19.13 1.95
N ASP A 5 -0.71 -18.44 1.71
CA ASP A 5 0.57 -18.76 2.31
C ASP A 5 0.46 -18.69 3.84
N GLU A 6 0.96 -19.72 4.54
CA GLU A 6 0.88 -19.76 5.99
C GLU A 6 1.99 -18.88 6.57
N LEU A 7 1.61 -17.83 7.29
CA LEU A 7 2.52 -16.91 7.96
C LEU A 7 2.71 -17.33 9.42
N HIS A 8 3.95 -17.67 9.78
CA HIS A 8 4.33 -18.05 11.13
C HIS A 8 5.19 -16.97 11.77
N ILE A 9 4.91 -16.60 13.02
CA ILE A 9 5.74 -15.68 13.80
C ILE A 9 6.70 -16.51 14.65
N ILE A 10 8.00 -16.31 14.50
CA ILE A 10 9.03 -17.01 15.28
C ILE A 10 9.89 -16.02 16.06
N GLN A 11 10.30 -16.41 17.27
CA GLN A 11 11.27 -15.67 18.07
C GLN A 11 12.61 -16.40 18.03
N VAL A 12 13.65 -15.72 17.55
CA VAL A 12 15.01 -16.27 17.48
C VAL A 12 15.85 -15.67 18.61
N GLN A 13 16.44 -16.54 19.43
CA GLN A 13 17.43 -16.17 20.45
C GLN A 13 18.83 -16.41 19.90
N ALA A 14 19.74 -15.45 20.06
CA ALA A 14 21.13 -15.64 19.66
C ALA A 14 21.86 -16.62 20.59
N ILE A 15 22.59 -17.55 19.99
CA ILE A 15 23.47 -18.51 20.66
C ILE A 15 24.73 -17.77 21.14
N ALA A 16 24.58 -16.90 22.16
CA ALA A 16 25.64 -16.32 22.99
C ALA A 16 25.15 -15.16 23.90
N GLY A 17 23.86 -14.80 23.92
CA GLY A 17 23.38 -13.70 24.77
C GLY A 17 23.85 -12.29 24.39
N ILE A 18 24.45 -12.13 23.20
CA ILE A 18 25.03 -10.86 22.71
C ILE A 18 24.01 -10.03 21.91
N SER A 19 22.87 -10.59 21.50
CA SER A 19 21.80 -9.84 20.81
C SER A 19 20.43 -10.04 21.45
N LEU A 20 19.60 -8.99 21.34
CA LEU A 20 18.19 -9.04 21.71
C LEU A 20 17.44 -10.12 20.89
N PRO A 21 16.40 -10.76 21.46
CA PRO A 21 15.53 -11.66 20.72
C PRO A 21 14.98 -10.94 19.49
N THR A 22 15.07 -11.59 18.32
CA THR A 22 14.56 -11.02 17.07
C THR A 22 13.32 -11.80 16.66
N THR A 23 12.21 -11.09 16.44
CA THR A 23 11.00 -11.69 15.88
C THR A 23 11.09 -11.68 14.36
N LEU A 24 10.73 -12.79 13.73
CA LEU A 24 10.71 -12.95 12.28
C LEU A 24 9.35 -13.46 11.81
N VAL A 25 9.01 -13.17 10.56
CA VAL A 25 7.87 -13.80 9.85
C VAL A 25 8.42 -14.87 8.94
N VAL A 26 7.80 -16.04 8.94
CA VAL A 26 8.10 -17.11 7.99
C VAL A 26 6.88 -17.32 7.13
N LYS A 27 7.02 -17.09 5.82
CA LYS A 27 5.99 -17.39 4.81
C LYS A 27 6.29 -18.74 4.21
N LYS A 28 5.41 -19.73 4.42
CA LYS A 28 5.56 -21.06 3.84
C LYS A 28 4.78 -21.17 2.53
N PHE A 29 5.51 -21.41 1.45
CA PHE A 29 4.97 -21.64 0.11
C PHE A 29 4.59 -23.11 -0.02
N GLN A 30 3.35 -23.38 -0.42
CA GLN A 30 2.81 -24.74 -0.49
C GLN A 30 1.95 -24.96 -1.73
N ASN A 31 1.92 -26.18 -2.23
CA ASN A 31 0.98 -26.57 -3.28
C ASN A 31 -0.45 -26.55 -2.74
N GLU A 32 -1.42 -26.35 -3.64
CA GLU A 32 -2.83 -26.52 -3.33
C GLU A 32 -3.16 -27.92 -2.81
N ASN A 33 -2.55 -28.94 -3.40
CA ASN A 33 -2.64 -30.31 -2.90
C ASN A 33 -1.42 -30.61 -2.01
N LEU A 34 -1.64 -30.64 -0.70
CA LEU A 34 -0.62 -30.87 0.32
C LEU A 34 0.04 -32.27 0.24
N ALA A 35 -0.54 -33.21 -0.52
CA ALA A 35 0.04 -34.52 -0.78
C ALA A 35 1.07 -34.52 -1.94
N LEU A 36 1.25 -33.40 -2.65
CA LEU A 36 2.18 -33.28 -3.77
C LEU A 36 3.47 -32.56 -3.34
N GLN A 37 4.60 -33.01 -3.88
CA GLN A 37 5.88 -32.29 -3.80
C GLN A 37 5.79 -30.93 -4.49
N VAL A 38 6.53 -29.94 -3.98
CA VAL A 38 6.58 -28.55 -4.48
C VAL A 38 6.67 -28.50 -6.02
N ASP A 39 5.62 -27.95 -6.65
CA ASP A 39 5.52 -27.89 -8.11
C ASP A 39 6.26 -26.67 -8.69
N ASP A 40 6.34 -26.60 -10.02
CA ASP A 40 7.06 -25.53 -10.71
C ASP A 40 6.39 -24.16 -10.56
N ASN A 41 5.08 -24.09 -10.30
CA ASN A 41 4.40 -22.83 -10.02
C ASN A 41 4.84 -22.30 -8.66
N VAL A 42 4.85 -23.14 -7.63
CA VAL A 42 5.33 -22.74 -6.30
C VAL A 42 6.80 -22.31 -6.36
N LYS A 43 7.62 -23.03 -7.13
CA LYS A 43 9.01 -22.61 -7.40
C LYS A 43 9.10 -21.24 -8.05
N TYR A 44 8.29 -20.99 -9.07
CA TYR A 44 8.28 -19.71 -9.76
C TYR A 44 7.92 -18.54 -8.82
N HIS A 45 6.87 -18.68 -8.00
CA HIS A 45 6.42 -17.61 -7.09
C HIS A 45 7.48 -17.23 -6.06
N TYR A 46 8.10 -18.20 -5.36
CA TYR A 46 9.11 -17.87 -4.36
C TYR A 46 10.38 -17.28 -5.02
N ILE A 47 10.82 -17.80 -6.17
CA ILE A 47 12.00 -17.28 -6.88
C ILE A 47 11.74 -15.83 -7.31
N SER A 48 10.55 -15.55 -7.83
CA SER A 48 10.15 -14.21 -8.24
C SER A 48 10.18 -13.25 -7.04
N GLU A 49 9.51 -13.58 -5.93
CA GLU A 49 9.45 -12.76 -4.72
C GLU A 49 10.85 -12.54 -4.12
N MET A 50 11.65 -13.62 -3.97
CA MET A 50 13.02 -13.55 -3.48
C MET A 50 13.90 -12.67 -4.37
N PHE A 51 13.85 -12.84 -5.69
CA PHE A 51 14.67 -12.08 -6.63
C PHE A 51 14.30 -10.58 -6.61
N LEU A 52 13.01 -10.27 -6.55
CA LEU A 52 12.53 -8.89 -6.41
C LEU A 52 13.02 -8.29 -5.11
N LEU A 53 12.88 -8.96 -3.97
CA LEU A 53 13.25 -8.37 -2.68
C LEU A 53 14.77 -8.29 -2.48
N ALA A 54 15.53 -9.30 -2.92
CA ALA A 54 16.99 -9.30 -2.83
C ALA A 54 17.64 -8.17 -3.64
N SER A 55 17.01 -7.77 -4.75
CA SER A 55 17.51 -6.73 -5.64
C SER A 55 17.04 -5.31 -5.26
N ASN A 56 16.13 -5.18 -4.29
CA ASN A 56 15.42 -3.91 -4.01
C ASN A 56 15.35 -3.60 -2.52
N SER A 57 16.51 -3.37 -1.91
CA SER A 57 16.63 -2.94 -0.52
C SER A 57 16.19 -1.47 -0.36
N HIS A 58 15.10 -1.25 0.37
CA HIS A 58 14.61 0.07 0.71
C HIS A 58 13.93 0.09 2.08
N ASP A 59 14.12 1.17 2.82
CA ASP A 59 13.56 1.46 4.15
C ASP A 59 12.04 1.30 4.35
N ASN A 60 11.29 1.22 3.25
CA ASN A 60 9.82 1.13 3.21
C ASN A 60 9.35 -0.09 2.40
N ILE A 61 10.22 -1.08 2.18
CA ILE A 61 9.94 -2.35 1.51
C ILE A 61 10.37 -3.46 2.47
N ILE A 62 9.57 -4.53 2.56
CA ILE A 62 9.86 -5.65 3.46
C ILE A 62 11.19 -6.30 3.10
N LYS A 63 11.96 -6.65 4.12
CA LYS A 63 13.28 -7.26 3.94
C LYS A 63 13.20 -8.76 4.15
N VAL A 64 13.62 -9.50 3.12
CA VAL A 64 13.93 -10.93 3.24
C VAL A 64 15.24 -11.08 3.98
N VAL A 65 15.23 -11.90 5.02
CA VAL A 65 16.38 -12.24 5.86
C VAL A 65 17.01 -13.55 5.41
N ASP A 66 16.19 -14.56 5.11
CA ASP A 66 16.68 -15.90 4.81
C ASP A 66 15.71 -16.72 3.94
N LEU A 67 16.19 -17.82 3.40
CA LEU A 67 15.46 -18.85 2.66
C LEU A 67 15.66 -20.19 3.37
N ILE A 68 14.57 -20.83 3.76
CA ILE A 68 14.60 -22.19 4.29
C ILE A 68 14.02 -23.13 3.23
N GLN A 69 14.83 -24.06 2.75
CA GLN A 69 14.46 -25.01 1.70
C GLN A 69 14.65 -26.46 2.18
N TRP A 70 13.59 -27.24 2.05
CA TRP A 70 13.50 -28.68 2.33
C TRP A 70 12.91 -29.40 1.10
N GLU A 71 12.87 -30.73 1.09
CA GLU A 71 12.37 -31.51 -0.06
C GLU A 71 10.89 -31.20 -0.39
N ASP A 72 10.08 -30.90 0.63
CA ASP A 72 8.64 -30.71 0.55
C ASP A 72 8.18 -29.30 0.96
N ALA A 73 9.10 -28.41 1.36
CA ALA A 73 8.78 -27.08 1.85
C ALA A 73 9.79 -26.01 1.39
N ILE A 74 9.26 -24.87 0.96
CA ILE A 74 10.03 -23.65 0.70
C ILE A 74 9.45 -22.55 1.57
N MET A 75 10.31 -21.86 2.31
CA MET A 75 9.90 -20.78 3.21
C MET A 75 10.82 -19.56 3.04
N LEU A 76 10.22 -18.38 2.94
CA LEU A 76 10.95 -17.11 3.02
C LEU A 76 10.79 -16.51 4.41
N VAL A 77 11.91 -16.04 4.96
CA VAL A 77 11.98 -15.44 6.30
C VAL A 77 12.14 -13.94 6.14
N TYR A 78 11.32 -13.17 6.85
CA TYR A 78 11.28 -11.70 6.79
C TYR A 78 11.50 -11.09 8.18
N GLU A 79 11.99 -9.85 8.22
CA GLU A 79 11.98 -9.03 9.43
C GLU A 79 10.54 -8.75 9.88
N TYR A 80 10.22 -8.93 11.18
CA TYR A 80 8.84 -8.78 11.69
C TYR A 80 8.45 -7.32 11.95
N PRO A 81 7.40 -6.80 11.30
CA PRO A 81 6.84 -5.50 11.63
C PRO A 81 5.89 -5.64 12.83
N VAL A 82 6.37 -5.22 14.00
CA VAL A 82 5.74 -5.52 15.29
C VAL A 82 4.34 -4.96 15.49
N ASN A 83 3.95 -3.92 14.75
CA ASN A 83 2.64 -3.28 14.89
C ASN A 83 1.61 -3.85 13.89
N GLY A 84 1.92 -4.92 13.15
CA GLY A 84 0.97 -5.56 12.24
C GLY A 84 0.59 -4.69 11.03
N SER A 85 -0.57 -4.94 10.43
CA SER A 85 -1.03 -4.24 9.23
C SER A 85 -1.72 -2.92 9.53
N LEU A 86 -1.64 -1.97 8.61
CA LEU A 86 -2.37 -0.71 8.68
C LEU A 86 -3.89 -0.92 8.75
N GLN A 87 -4.42 -1.97 8.11
CA GLN A 87 -5.84 -2.31 8.16
C GLN A 87 -6.33 -2.47 9.60
N SER A 88 -5.58 -3.18 10.46
CA SER A 88 -5.92 -3.38 11.86
C SER A 88 -5.99 -2.06 12.64
N TRP A 89 -5.14 -1.09 12.30
CA TRP A 89 -5.14 0.22 12.96
C TRP A 89 -6.23 1.18 12.47
N LEU A 90 -6.76 0.96 11.26
CA LEU A 90 -7.80 1.81 10.69
C LEU A 90 -9.22 1.28 10.94
N HIS A 91 -9.41 -0.05 10.95
CA HIS A 91 -10.75 -0.64 10.81
C HIS A 91 -11.15 -1.64 11.89
N GLN A 92 -10.22 -2.15 12.71
CA GLN A 92 -10.56 -3.12 13.74
C GLN A 92 -10.94 -2.41 15.05
N PRO A 93 -11.97 -2.89 15.78
CA PRO A 93 -12.31 -2.38 17.10
C PRO A 93 -11.10 -2.48 18.02
N MET A 94 -10.62 -1.34 18.52
CA MET A 94 -9.48 -1.34 19.43
C MET A 94 -9.91 -1.80 20.82
N ASP A 95 -9.59 -3.04 21.19
CA ASP A 95 -9.75 -3.52 22.56
C ASP A 95 -8.69 -2.94 23.52
N ALA A 96 -7.59 -2.36 23.01
CA ALA A 96 -6.48 -1.86 23.86
C ALA A 96 -5.65 -0.68 23.29
N GLY A 97 -5.90 -0.21 22.06
CA GLY A 97 -5.05 0.78 21.36
C GLY A 97 -5.60 2.20 21.33
N ARG A 98 -4.73 3.19 21.08
CA ARG A 98 -5.14 4.57 20.71
C ARG A 98 -5.17 4.71 19.18
N PRO A 99 -6.11 5.48 18.60
CA PRO A 99 -6.19 5.67 17.15
C PRO A 99 -4.93 6.36 16.61
N LEU A 100 -4.59 6.04 15.37
CA LEU A 100 -3.44 6.67 14.70
C LEU A 100 -3.67 8.17 14.55
N SER A 101 -2.80 8.96 15.19
CA SER A 101 -2.78 10.41 15.01
C SER A 101 -2.48 10.80 13.55
N TRP A 102 -2.97 11.96 13.12
CA TRP A 102 -2.70 12.45 11.76
C TRP A 102 -1.20 12.52 11.41
N PRO A 103 -0.30 13.00 12.28
CA PRO A 103 1.14 12.98 12.00
C PRO A 103 1.68 11.58 11.64
N VAL A 104 1.20 10.53 12.32
CA VAL A 104 1.57 9.14 12.04
C VAL A 104 0.99 8.68 10.70
N ARG A 105 -0.30 8.94 10.44
CA ARG A 105 -0.94 8.65 9.15
C ARG A 105 -0.22 9.32 7.98
N ARG A 106 0.21 10.57 8.16
CA ARG A 106 1.00 11.30 7.16
C ARG A 106 2.40 10.70 6.95
N LEU A 107 3.07 10.25 8.02
CA LEU A 107 4.35 9.53 7.91
C LEU A 107 4.18 8.22 7.13
N ILE A 108 3.09 7.50 7.36
CA ILE A 108 2.73 6.30 6.62
C ILE A 108 2.54 6.62 5.14
N ALA A 109 1.72 7.62 4.80
CA ALA A 109 1.52 8.06 3.42
C ALA A 109 2.85 8.39 2.70
N ILE A 110 3.74 9.14 3.37
CA ILE A 110 5.04 9.49 2.83
C ILE A 110 5.93 8.27 2.65
N GLY A 111 5.96 7.34 3.61
CA GLY A 111 6.79 6.14 3.54
C GLY A 111 6.35 5.19 2.42
N VAL A 112 5.04 4.95 2.28
CA VAL A 112 4.51 4.16 1.16
C VAL A 112 4.86 4.82 -0.19
N ALA A 113 4.67 6.14 -0.30
CA ALA A 113 5.04 6.87 -1.51
C ALA A 113 6.55 6.81 -1.82
N LYS A 114 7.42 6.75 -0.81
CA LYS A 114 8.87 6.53 -1.01
C LYS A 114 9.16 5.14 -1.56
N GLY A 115 8.56 4.10 -0.97
CA GLY A 115 8.75 2.71 -1.43
C GLY A 115 8.29 2.51 -2.88
N LEU A 116 7.09 2.98 -3.20
CA LEU A 116 6.58 2.96 -4.58
C LEU A 116 7.43 3.80 -5.54
N CYS A 117 7.85 5.00 -5.15
CA CYS A 117 8.73 5.82 -5.97
C CYS A 117 10.10 5.15 -6.22
N HIS A 118 10.60 4.37 -5.26
CA HIS A 118 11.80 3.57 -5.44
C HIS A 118 11.58 2.50 -6.52
N MET A 119 10.54 1.67 -6.34
CA MET A 119 10.18 0.58 -7.27
C MET A 119 9.93 1.08 -8.69
N HIS A 120 9.18 2.17 -8.86
CA HIS A 120 8.79 2.68 -10.18
C HIS A 120 9.91 3.43 -10.90
N HIS A 121 10.77 4.15 -10.18
CA HIS A 121 11.62 5.18 -10.80
C HIS A 121 13.10 5.11 -10.44
N ARG A 122 13.51 4.30 -9.46
CA ARG A 122 14.91 4.21 -9.02
C ARG A 122 15.55 2.88 -9.34
N CYS A 123 14.75 1.82 -9.43
CA CYS A 123 15.20 0.51 -9.89
C CYS A 123 15.63 0.58 -11.37
N LYS A 124 16.61 -0.25 -11.76
CA LYS A 124 17.10 -0.32 -13.15
C LYS A 124 15.98 -0.66 -14.14
N ARG A 125 15.04 -1.49 -13.69
CA ARG A 125 13.79 -1.78 -14.37
C ARG A 125 12.65 -1.47 -13.38
N PRO A 126 11.56 -0.82 -13.81
CA PRO A 126 10.43 -0.55 -12.92
C PRO A 126 9.87 -1.83 -12.35
N ILE A 127 9.44 -1.80 -11.10
CA ILE A 127 8.74 -2.90 -10.44
C ILE A 127 7.33 -2.43 -10.13
N ILE A 128 6.34 -3.16 -10.62
CA ILE A 128 4.92 -2.91 -10.33
C ILE A 128 4.51 -3.91 -9.26
N HIS A 129 3.96 -3.43 -8.15
CA HIS A 129 3.62 -4.27 -7.01
C HIS A 129 2.29 -5.00 -7.21
N ASN A 130 1.31 -4.39 -7.88
CA ASN A 130 -0.03 -4.91 -8.17
C ASN A 130 -0.95 -5.16 -6.96
N ASN A 131 -0.46 -5.07 -5.73
CA ASN A 131 -1.21 -5.47 -4.53
C ASN A 131 -1.04 -4.48 -3.36
N ILE A 132 -1.08 -3.18 -3.66
CA ILE A 132 -1.01 -2.13 -2.63
C ILE A 132 -2.39 -1.97 -1.98
N ASN A 133 -2.48 -2.29 -0.69
CA ASN A 133 -3.68 -2.12 0.12
C ASN A 133 -3.31 -1.99 1.60
N SER A 134 -4.26 -1.63 2.47
CA SER A 134 -3.97 -1.43 3.90
C SER A 134 -3.55 -2.69 4.65
N ASN A 135 -3.81 -3.89 4.12
CA ASN A 135 -3.30 -5.16 4.68
C ASN A 135 -1.82 -5.38 4.41
N ASN A 136 -1.38 -4.99 3.22
CA ASN A 136 0.00 -5.16 2.75
C ASN A 136 0.91 -3.99 3.16
N ILE A 137 0.41 -3.00 3.88
CA ILE A 137 1.23 -1.99 4.56
C ILE A 137 1.40 -2.39 6.01
N LEU A 138 2.57 -2.94 6.34
CA LEU A 138 2.92 -3.34 7.70
C LEU A 138 3.63 -2.20 8.43
N LEU A 139 3.53 -2.17 9.76
CA LEU A 139 4.07 -1.10 10.59
C LEU A 139 5.18 -1.65 11.52
N ASP A 140 6.36 -1.05 11.47
CA ASP A 140 7.45 -1.37 12.40
C ASP A 140 7.18 -0.78 13.80
N GLN A 141 8.11 -0.99 14.74
CA GLN A 141 8.01 -0.52 16.13
C GLN A 141 7.82 1.00 16.29
N ASN A 142 8.24 1.77 15.28
CA ASN A 142 8.15 3.23 15.25
C ASN A 142 7.00 3.71 14.35
N PHE A 143 6.07 2.82 13.96
CA PHE A 143 5.00 3.09 12.99
C PHE A 143 5.51 3.53 11.62
N LYS A 144 6.74 3.17 11.26
CA LYS A 144 7.25 3.35 9.90
C LYS A 144 6.59 2.30 9.01
N PRO A 145 6.05 2.69 7.84
CA PRO A 145 5.41 1.74 6.94
C PRO A 145 6.43 0.91 6.17
N VAL A 146 6.10 -0.35 5.98
CA VAL A 146 6.83 -1.33 5.19
C VAL A 146 5.84 -1.96 4.21
N ILE A 147 6.10 -1.81 2.91
CA ILE A 147 5.32 -2.45 1.86
C ILE A 147 5.70 -3.94 1.83
N ALA A 148 4.70 -4.82 1.94
CA ALA A 148 4.84 -6.27 1.97
C ALA A 148 4.00 -6.95 0.87
N SER A 149 4.11 -8.28 0.78
CA SER A 149 3.36 -9.14 -0.17
C SER A 149 3.73 -8.90 -1.64
N PHE A 150 4.89 -9.40 -2.05
CA PHE A 150 5.44 -9.25 -3.41
C PHE A 150 5.08 -10.43 -4.33
N ASP A 151 4.07 -11.22 -3.95
CA ASP A 151 3.55 -12.37 -4.67
C ASP A 151 3.02 -12.01 -6.07
N ALA A 152 2.34 -10.87 -6.18
CA ALA A 152 1.82 -10.35 -7.44
C ALA A 152 2.77 -9.34 -8.13
N ALA A 153 3.92 -9.06 -7.53
CA ALA A 153 4.83 -8.03 -8.04
C ALA A 153 5.55 -8.49 -9.31
N GLN A 154 5.80 -7.56 -10.22
CA GLN A 154 6.42 -7.84 -11.52
C GLN A 154 7.45 -6.80 -11.90
N MET A 155 8.59 -7.27 -12.39
CA MET A 155 9.60 -6.41 -13.00
C MET A 155 9.21 -6.12 -14.45
N ASN A 156 9.07 -4.84 -14.79
CA ASN A 156 8.78 -4.42 -16.14
C ASN A 156 10.04 -4.50 -17.02
N MET A 157 10.15 -5.58 -17.78
CA MET A 157 11.31 -5.84 -18.64
C MET A 157 11.36 -4.92 -19.86
N ALA A 158 10.22 -4.35 -20.28
CA ALA A 158 10.11 -3.44 -21.42
C ALA A 158 10.55 -2.01 -21.08
N GLY A 159 10.40 -1.57 -19.83
CA GLY A 159 10.86 -0.26 -19.34
C GLY A 159 9.76 0.58 -18.70
N LEU A 160 10.09 1.82 -18.32
CA LEU A 160 9.12 2.76 -17.71
C LEU A 160 8.04 3.16 -18.70
N ASP A 161 6.81 3.30 -18.21
CA ASP A 161 5.61 3.63 -19.01
C ASP A 161 5.33 2.60 -20.13
N GLN A 162 6.04 1.47 -20.16
CA GLN A 162 5.78 0.41 -21.10
C GLN A 162 4.70 -0.53 -20.59
N PRO A 163 3.79 -0.98 -21.46
CA PRO A 163 2.72 -1.87 -21.10
C PRO A 163 3.22 -3.25 -20.64
N LEU A 164 2.58 -3.80 -19.61
CA LEU A 164 2.69 -5.21 -19.24
C LEU A 164 1.41 -5.97 -19.60
N PRO A 165 1.54 -7.26 -19.99
CA PRO A 165 0.39 -8.11 -20.20
C PRO A 165 -0.43 -8.21 -18.91
N MET A 166 -1.75 -8.25 -19.06
CA MET A 166 -2.66 -8.30 -17.92
C MET A 166 -2.37 -9.54 -17.07
N VAL A 167 -2.00 -9.29 -15.83
CA VAL A 167 -1.98 -10.26 -14.76
C VAL A 167 -3.40 -10.31 -14.21
N GLY A 168 -3.97 -11.49 -14.01
CA GLY A 168 -5.30 -11.60 -13.39
C GLY A 168 -5.37 -10.78 -12.10
N LEU A 169 -6.56 -10.30 -11.74
CA LEU A 169 -6.74 -9.43 -10.57
C LEU A 169 -6.19 -10.13 -9.30
N PRO A 170 -5.23 -9.52 -8.58
CA PRO A 170 -4.70 -10.13 -7.36
C PRO A 170 -5.81 -10.33 -6.33
N LEU A 171 -5.85 -11.53 -5.74
CA LEU A 171 -6.75 -11.85 -4.63
C LEU A 171 -6.56 -10.83 -3.49
N GLY A 172 -7.65 -10.32 -2.94
CA GLY A 172 -7.62 -9.38 -1.81
C GLY A 172 -7.51 -7.90 -2.19
N ASN A 173 -7.32 -7.54 -3.46
CA ASN A 173 -7.20 -6.13 -3.89
C ASN A 173 -8.56 -5.44 -4.21
N PHE A 174 -9.67 -5.99 -3.72
CA PHE A 174 -11.02 -5.47 -3.95
C PHE A 174 -11.17 -4.07 -3.37
N GLY A 175 -11.61 -3.11 -4.20
CA GLY A 175 -11.70 -1.68 -3.85
C GLY A 175 -10.43 -0.87 -4.13
N TYR A 176 -9.26 -1.52 -4.27
CA TYR A 176 -7.98 -0.90 -4.61
C TYR A 176 -7.57 -1.09 -6.07
N ALA A 177 -8.22 -2.03 -6.76
CA ALA A 177 -7.96 -2.34 -8.15
C ALA A 177 -8.30 -1.16 -9.08
N ALA A 178 -7.34 -0.81 -9.94
CA ALA A 178 -7.58 0.18 -10.99
C ALA A 178 -8.61 -0.34 -12.02
N PRO A 179 -9.45 0.53 -12.61
CA PRO A 179 -10.54 0.12 -13.50
C PRO A 179 -10.04 -0.62 -14.76
N GLU A 180 -8.83 -0.37 -15.22
CA GLU A 180 -8.23 -1.03 -16.37
C GLU A 180 -7.93 -2.52 -16.16
N TYR A 181 -7.91 -3.06 -14.93
CA TYR A 181 -7.83 -4.51 -14.71
C TYR A 181 -9.04 -5.26 -15.27
N GLY A 182 -10.20 -4.60 -15.43
CA GLY A 182 -11.42 -5.21 -15.94
C GLY A 182 -11.60 -5.14 -17.45
N VAL A 183 -10.61 -4.63 -18.19
CA VAL A 183 -10.72 -4.35 -19.63
C VAL A 183 -9.82 -5.31 -20.39
N ALA A 184 -10.41 -6.20 -21.20
CA ALA A 184 -9.72 -7.32 -21.86
C ALA A 184 -8.58 -6.93 -22.81
N ALA A 185 -8.51 -5.68 -23.25
CA ALA A 185 -7.44 -5.15 -24.11
C ALA A 185 -6.55 -4.12 -23.40
N SER A 186 -6.65 -3.99 -22.08
CA SER A 186 -5.85 -3.03 -21.32
C SER A 186 -4.47 -3.57 -21.04
N GLU A 187 -3.50 -2.71 -21.32
CA GLU A 187 -2.13 -2.89 -20.92
C GLU A 187 -1.90 -2.20 -19.56
N LEU A 188 -1.26 -2.91 -18.64
CA LEU A 188 -1.02 -2.40 -17.29
C LEU A 188 0.31 -1.64 -17.24
N THR A 189 0.33 -0.52 -16.53
CA THR A 189 1.54 0.29 -16.26
C THR A 189 1.66 0.48 -14.75
N GLU A 190 2.74 1.11 -14.27
CA GLU A 190 2.92 1.39 -12.84
C GLU A 190 1.81 2.29 -12.27
N LYS A 191 0.97 2.86 -13.13
CA LYS A 191 -0.23 3.62 -12.76
C LYS A 191 -1.30 2.79 -12.05
N VAL A 192 -1.26 1.46 -12.11
CA VAL A 192 -2.15 0.60 -11.31
C VAL A 192 -1.82 0.73 -9.82
N ASP A 193 -0.54 0.71 -9.46
CA ASP A 193 -0.07 0.94 -8.09
C ASP A 193 -0.39 2.37 -7.64
N THR A 194 -0.30 3.35 -8.55
CA THR A 194 -0.69 4.74 -8.25
C THR A 194 -2.17 4.82 -7.88
N TYR A 195 -3.05 4.10 -8.57
CA TYR A 195 -4.48 4.06 -8.25
C TYR A 195 -4.69 3.46 -6.86
N SER A 196 -4.10 2.29 -6.60
CA SER A 196 -4.20 1.62 -5.30
C SER A 196 -3.64 2.46 -4.14
N PHE A 197 -2.54 3.17 -4.38
CA PHE A 197 -2.01 4.19 -3.47
C PHE A 197 -2.99 5.33 -3.22
N GLY A 198 -3.70 5.79 -4.26
CA GLY A 198 -4.74 6.81 -4.14
C GLY A 198 -5.88 6.37 -3.21
N VAL A 199 -6.34 5.13 -3.35
CA VAL A 199 -7.33 4.53 -2.44
C VAL A 199 -6.81 4.51 -1.00
N LEU A 200 -5.55 4.11 -0.79
CA LEU A 200 -4.91 4.15 0.53
C LEU A 200 -4.88 5.56 1.13
N MET A 201 -4.66 6.61 0.32
CA MET A 201 -4.71 8.00 0.80
C MET A 201 -6.10 8.38 1.27
N LEU A 202 -7.14 7.96 0.55
CA LEU A 202 -8.53 8.19 0.93
C LEU A 202 -8.86 7.46 2.24
N GLU A 203 -8.41 6.22 2.38
CA GLU A 203 -8.54 5.43 3.62
C GLU A 203 -7.89 6.14 4.82
N LEU A 204 -6.65 6.60 4.67
CA LEU A 204 -5.92 7.29 5.75
C LEU A 204 -6.63 8.56 6.24
N VAL A 205 -7.29 9.29 5.33
CA VAL A 205 -8.01 10.53 5.66
C VAL A 205 -9.39 10.27 6.23
N THR A 206 -10.12 9.31 5.66
CA THR A 206 -11.55 9.13 5.93
C THR A 206 -11.83 8.05 6.98
N GLY A 207 -10.88 7.13 7.22
CA GLY A 207 -11.10 5.97 8.08
C GLY A 207 -12.07 4.95 7.49
N ARG A 208 -12.52 5.14 6.25
CA ARG A 208 -13.50 4.27 5.60
C ARG A 208 -12.81 3.14 4.87
N MET A 209 -13.40 1.94 4.88
CA MET A 209 -12.85 0.80 4.14
C MET A 209 -12.93 1.03 2.63
N ALA A 210 -11.89 0.62 1.90
CA ALA A 210 -11.82 0.77 0.45
C ALA A 210 -13.00 0.10 -0.28
N ASN A 211 -13.41 -1.08 0.20
CA ASN A 211 -14.46 -1.91 -0.37
C ASN A 211 -15.84 -1.71 0.30
N GLU A 212 -15.99 -0.74 1.21
CA GLU A 212 -17.26 -0.50 1.90
C GLU A 212 -18.40 -0.36 0.88
N ALA A 213 -19.38 -1.28 0.95
CA ALA A 213 -20.51 -1.30 0.03
C ALA A 213 -21.53 -0.23 0.45
N GLY A 214 -21.46 0.94 -0.19
CA GLY A 214 -22.43 2.01 -0.05
C GLY A 214 -23.19 2.29 -1.35
N ALA A 215 -24.28 3.06 -1.26
CA ALA A 215 -25.07 3.50 -2.41
C ALA A 215 -24.23 4.23 -3.49
N ASP A 216 -23.09 4.82 -3.09
CA ASP A 216 -22.21 5.60 -3.96
C ASP A 216 -21.10 4.77 -4.65
N GLY A 217 -20.98 3.47 -4.32
CA GLY A 217 -19.90 2.58 -4.74
C GLY A 217 -18.70 2.57 -3.79
N HIS A 218 -17.60 1.95 -4.21
CA HIS A 218 -16.35 1.87 -3.45
C HIS A 218 -15.77 3.27 -3.14
N LEU A 219 -14.83 3.34 -2.18
CA LEU A 219 -14.31 4.59 -1.62
C LEU A 219 -13.78 5.57 -2.68
N ALA A 220 -13.05 5.07 -3.68
CA ALA A 220 -12.54 5.87 -4.80
C ALA A 220 -13.67 6.56 -5.60
N THR A 221 -14.72 5.80 -5.92
CA THR A 221 -15.89 6.29 -6.66
C THR A 221 -16.65 7.33 -5.86
N TRP A 222 -16.85 7.09 -4.56
CA TRP A 222 -17.47 8.07 -3.68
C TRP A 222 -16.65 9.37 -3.60
N ALA A 223 -15.33 9.27 -3.43
CA ALA A 223 -14.45 10.44 -3.33
C ALA A 223 -14.49 11.26 -4.63
N TRP A 224 -14.42 10.60 -5.79
CA TRP A 224 -14.52 11.26 -7.09
C TRP A 224 -15.87 11.95 -7.33
N LYS A 225 -16.99 11.38 -6.87
CA LYS A 225 -18.30 12.03 -7.00
C LYS A 225 -18.47 13.25 -6.08
N ASN A 226 -17.79 13.25 -4.94
CA ASN A 226 -18.02 14.22 -3.88
C ASN A 226 -16.92 15.29 -3.73
N PHE A 227 -15.74 15.13 -4.35
CA PHE A 227 -14.59 16.03 -4.09
C PHE A 227 -14.91 17.50 -4.36
N THR A 228 -15.63 17.83 -5.44
CA THR A 228 -15.98 19.23 -5.77
C THR A 228 -16.78 19.87 -4.64
N LYS A 229 -17.78 19.15 -4.10
CA LYS A 229 -18.60 19.61 -2.99
C LYS A 229 -17.78 19.73 -1.70
N LEU A 230 -16.97 18.71 -1.39
CA LEU A 230 -16.12 18.68 -0.20
C LEU A 230 -15.07 19.80 -0.21
N MET A 231 -14.57 20.17 -1.39
CA MET A 231 -13.52 21.18 -1.55
C MET A 231 -14.03 22.59 -1.82
N ALA A 232 -15.35 22.82 -1.87
CA ALA A 232 -15.98 24.10 -2.23
C ALA A 232 -15.83 25.23 -1.17
N ASN A 233 -14.65 25.36 -0.54
CA ASN A 233 -14.33 26.31 0.53
C ASN A 233 -15.20 26.20 1.80
N GLN A 234 -15.89 25.08 2.00
CA GLN A 234 -16.65 24.79 3.22
C GLN A 234 -15.88 23.78 4.08
N GLN A 235 -15.11 24.28 5.04
CA GLN A 235 -14.32 23.43 5.95
C GLN A 235 -15.19 22.41 6.69
N GLU A 236 -16.42 22.78 7.04
CA GLU A 236 -17.40 21.89 7.69
C GLU A 236 -17.78 20.67 6.83
N MET A 237 -17.94 20.88 5.51
CA MET A 237 -18.26 19.79 4.60
C MET A 237 -17.12 18.79 4.50
N PHE A 238 -15.88 19.25 4.36
CA PHE A 238 -14.73 18.35 4.34
C PHE A 238 -14.52 17.66 5.68
N GLN A 239 -14.73 18.35 6.80
CA GLN A 239 -14.65 17.76 8.14
C GLN A 239 -15.60 16.57 8.31
N SER A 240 -16.77 16.57 7.66
CA SER A 240 -17.71 15.44 7.69
C SER A 240 -17.18 14.16 7.01
N ALA A 241 -16.20 14.31 6.12
CA ALA A 241 -15.54 13.21 5.41
C ALA A 241 -14.29 12.69 6.15
N VAL A 242 -13.74 13.46 7.09
CA VAL A 242 -12.53 13.08 7.83
C VAL A 242 -12.88 12.08 8.93
N ASP A 243 -11.98 11.12 9.14
CA ASP A 243 -12.06 10.16 10.22
C ASP A 243 -12.21 10.87 11.58
N ARG A 244 -13.31 10.56 12.29
CA ARG A 244 -13.65 11.17 13.57
C ARG A 244 -12.72 10.73 14.70
N ASP A 245 -12.03 9.60 14.52
CA ASP A 245 -11.12 9.04 15.52
C ASP A 245 -9.73 9.67 15.46
N ILE A 246 -9.44 10.53 14.46
CA ILE A 246 -8.20 11.30 14.41
C ILE A 246 -8.20 12.36 15.53
N PRO A 247 -7.26 12.28 16.51
CA PRO A 247 -7.12 13.28 17.55
C PRO A 247 -6.68 14.63 16.96
N ASP A 248 -7.20 15.72 17.54
CA ASP A 248 -6.85 17.10 17.15
C ASP A 248 -7.02 17.41 15.65
N GLN A 249 -7.97 16.75 14.96
CA GLN A 249 -8.16 16.84 13.51
C GLN A 249 -8.23 18.28 12.96
N ALA A 250 -8.82 19.22 13.71
CA ALA A 250 -8.93 20.63 13.31
C ALA A 250 -7.55 21.27 12.99
N ARG A 251 -6.48 20.83 13.68
CA ARG A 251 -5.11 21.32 13.47
C ARG A 251 -4.54 20.94 12.10
N TYR A 252 -5.02 19.84 11.52
CA TYR A 252 -4.43 19.22 10.34
C TYR A 252 -5.35 19.22 9.12
N MET A 253 -6.48 19.92 9.19
CA MET A 253 -7.53 19.87 8.17
C MET A 253 -7.01 20.16 6.76
N LYS A 254 -6.14 21.17 6.62
CA LYS A 254 -5.52 21.54 5.33
C LYS A 254 -4.61 20.45 4.77
N GLU A 255 -3.86 19.78 5.65
CA GLU A 255 -3.01 18.66 5.27
C GLU A 255 -3.86 17.49 4.80
N MET A 256 -4.90 17.16 5.58
CA MET A 256 -5.86 16.09 5.25
C MET A 256 -6.56 16.33 3.92
N ALA A 257 -6.99 17.55 3.62
CA ALA A 257 -7.60 17.88 2.34
C ALA A 257 -6.61 17.79 1.17
N THR A 258 -5.33 18.16 1.39
CA THR A 258 -4.30 18.00 0.37
C THR A 258 -4.04 16.52 0.06
N VAL A 259 -4.03 15.67 1.09
CA VAL A 259 -3.87 14.21 0.95
C VAL A 259 -5.11 13.59 0.31
N PHE A 260 -6.31 14.02 0.69
CA PHE A 260 -7.57 13.59 0.06
C PHE A 260 -7.57 13.90 -1.43
N MET A 261 -7.23 15.14 -1.82
CA MET A 261 -7.14 15.52 -3.23
C MET A 261 -6.05 14.75 -3.97
N LEU A 262 -4.94 14.39 -3.32
CA LEU A 262 -3.98 13.45 -3.92
C LEU A 262 -4.60 12.07 -4.15
N GLY A 263 -5.38 11.56 -3.20
CA GLY A 263 -6.14 10.32 -3.38
C GLY A 263 -7.04 10.38 -4.61
N VAL A 264 -7.85 11.44 -4.72
CA VAL A 264 -8.75 11.69 -5.87
C VAL A 264 -7.99 11.69 -7.20
N ASP A 265 -6.90 12.46 -7.31
CA ASP A 265 -6.11 12.55 -8.55
C ASP A 265 -5.43 11.23 -8.90
N CYS A 266 -4.99 10.46 -7.90
CA CYS A 266 -4.41 9.13 -8.09
C CYS A 266 -5.47 8.12 -8.58
N THR A 267 -6.74 8.30 -8.22
CA THR A 267 -7.84 7.38 -8.57
C THR A 267 -8.60 7.76 -9.85
N VAL A 268 -8.07 8.68 -10.67
CA VAL A 268 -8.69 9.06 -11.95
C VAL A 268 -8.77 7.85 -12.89
N GLY A 269 -9.90 7.69 -13.58
CA GLY A 269 -10.13 6.54 -14.46
C GLY A 269 -9.06 6.37 -15.55
N ASN A 270 -8.65 7.47 -16.19
CA ASN A 270 -7.58 7.46 -17.19
C ASN A 270 -6.17 7.37 -16.52
N PRO A 271 -5.40 6.28 -16.73
CA PRO A 271 -4.08 6.12 -16.12
C PRO A 271 -3.07 7.22 -16.48
N GLN A 272 -3.20 7.83 -17.65
CA GLN A 272 -2.30 8.89 -18.11
C GLN A 272 -2.50 10.21 -17.35
N GLN A 273 -3.68 10.43 -16.78
CA GLN A 273 -3.98 11.61 -15.97
C GLN A 273 -3.53 11.44 -14.51
N ARG A 274 -3.24 10.21 -14.07
CA ARG A 274 -2.74 9.95 -12.72
C ARG A 274 -1.30 10.47 -12.56
N PRO A 275 -0.97 11.13 -11.45
CA PRO A 275 0.39 11.59 -11.19
C PRO A 275 1.36 10.41 -11.05
N SER A 276 2.63 10.60 -11.42
CA SER A 276 3.67 9.62 -11.07
C SER A 276 3.89 9.55 -9.56
N MET A 277 4.39 8.42 -9.05
CA MET A 277 4.70 8.29 -7.62
C MET A 277 5.78 9.27 -7.15
N ARG A 278 6.68 9.69 -8.04
CA ARG A 278 7.61 10.80 -7.79
C ARG A 278 6.87 12.14 -7.53
N MET A 279 5.82 12.42 -8.29
CA MET A 279 4.99 13.62 -8.09
C MET A 279 4.13 13.52 -6.83
N ALA A 280 3.51 12.36 -6.59
CA ALA A 280 2.72 12.10 -5.38
C ALA A 280 3.56 12.32 -4.10
N LEU A 281 4.79 11.76 -4.06
CA LEU A 281 5.72 11.97 -2.96
C LEU A 281 6.09 13.45 -2.76
N LYS A 282 6.28 14.19 -3.86
CA LYS A 282 6.56 15.64 -3.82
C LYS A 282 5.39 16.42 -3.23
N ARG A 283 4.16 16.09 -3.60
CA ARG A 283 2.93 16.71 -3.05
C ARG A 283 2.79 16.45 -1.54
N LEU A 284 2.98 15.21 -1.11
CA LEU A 284 2.93 14.85 0.33
C LEU A 284 3.96 15.63 1.17
N ARG A 285 5.19 15.77 0.66
CA ARG A 285 6.26 16.50 1.36
C ARG A 285 5.99 18.01 1.47
N ARG A 286 5.31 18.60 0.48
CA ARG A 286 5.04 20.05 0.44
C ARG A 286 3.94 20.51 1.41
N GLY A 287 3.10 19.61 1.91
CA GLY A 287 1.95 19.94 2.77
C GLY A 287 2.25 20.56 4.15
N CYS A 288 3.47 20.99 4.47
CA CYS A 288 3.86 21.48 5.80
C CYS A 288 3.32 22.89 6.19
N GLY A 289 2.26 23.40 5.55
CA GLY A 289 1.75 24.75 5.80
C GLY A 289 0.72 24.81 6.92
N ARG A 290 1.14 25.20 8.14
CA ARG A 290 0.21 25.65 9.20
C ARG A 290 -0.45 26.96 8.74
N GLY A 291 -1.73 26.94 8.40
CA GLY A 291 -2.46 28.15 7.99
C GLY A 291 -3.92 27.86 7.59
N PRO A 292 -4.77 28.90 7.49
CA PRO A 292 -6.20 28.75 7.24
C PRO A 292 -6.50 28.01 5.91
N PHE A 293 -7.61 27.27 5.92
CA PHE A 293 -8.15 26.45 4.83
C PHE A 293 -8.76 27.33 3.72
N ARG A 294 -7.97 28.18 3.06
CA ARG A 294 -8.46 28.99 1.92
C ARG A 294 -7.98 28.40 0.60
N GLY A 295 -8.92 28.05 -0.28
CA GLY A 295 -8.71 27.95 -1.72
C GLY A 295 -7.83 26.79 -2.20
N LEU A 296 -8.11 25.55 -1.77
CA LEU A 296 -7.42 24.39 -2.35
C LEU A 296 -7.74 24.24 -3.85
N LEU A 297 -8.98 24.49 -4.29
CA LEU A 297 -9.35 24.46 -5.72
C LEU A 297 -8.59 25.48 -6.58
N THR A 298 -8.25 26.65 -6.04
CA THR A 298 -7.47 27.68 -6.77
C THR A 298 -6.01 27.30 -7.00
N CYS A 299 -5.47 26.31 -6.28
CA CYS A 299 -4.13 25.78 -6.51
C CYS A 299 -4.08 24.60 -7.50
N TYR A 300 -5.23 24.09 -7.94
CA TYR A 300 -5.33 22.95 -8.87
C TYR A 300 -5.80 23.31 -10.28
N LEU A 301 -6.31 24.54 -10.48
CA LEU A 301 -6.78 25.05 -11.78
C LEU A 301 -5.80 26.06 -12.42
N LEU A 302 -4.53 26.02 -12.04
CA LEU A 302 -3.42 26.76 -12.68
C LEU A 302 -2.35 25.79 -13.17
#